data_AF-A0A6P1R9Z8-F1
#
_entry.id   AF-A0A6P1R9Z8-F1
#
_cell.length_a   1.000
_cell.length_b   1.000
_cell.length_c   1.000
_cell.angle_alpha   90.00
_cell.angle_beta   90.00
_cell.angle_gamma   90.00
#
_symmetry.space_group_name_H-M   'P 1'
#
loop_
_entity.id
_entity.type
_entity.pdbx_description
1 polymer ?
#
loop_
_entity_poly.entity_id
_entity_poly.type
_entity_poly.pdbx_seq_one_letter_code
_entity_poly.pdbx_strand_id
1 'polypeptide(L)'
;MPSKPVRKKVTSPDALARVAKRGYERSKKGRTEFLAGTFEVAPALSKARKKLPSDQAFHDWIIKAGLRDMSKDDRAALIIIGSNVKAARKYFRENPDAWSWRLCAQSVSQPAKPTASRVLNIPVRMETRTIVAPVYSKKVEEAPPVVIRPSYGATVEEEPHQTGVVAAVQAMIDAASSTTTAAVAAYWRTRSAEHLPSSDQVREAAQWLDMLANALDIDQHKQLSH
;
A
#
# COMPACT_ATOMS: atom_id res chain seq x y z
N MET A 1 31.95 33.19 8.07
CA MET A 1 30.67 33.64 7.46
C MET A 1 29.52 33.25 8.38
N PRO A 2 28.79 34.19 9.01
CA PRO A 2 27.68 33.84 9.88
C PRO A 2 26.50 33.33 9.05
N SER A 3 26.08 32.09 9.32
CA SER A 3 24.96 31.43 8.67
C SER A 3 23.66 32.18 9.00
N LYS A 4 22.98 32.73 7.98
CA LYS A 4 21.72 33.45 8.18
C LYS A 4 20.67 32.50 8.78
N PRO A 5 19.96 32.88 9.86
CA PRO A 5 18.96 32.02 10.47
C PRO A 5 17.80 31.80 9.49
N VAL A 6 17.55 30.53 9.16
CA VAL A 6 16.40 30.10 8.35
C VAL A 6 15.13 30.38 9.17
N ARG A 7 14.42 31.47 8.86
CA ARG A 7 13.11 31.77 9.45
C ARG A 7 12.13 30.66 9.06
N LYS A 8 11.83 29.74 9.99
CA LYS A 8 10.77 28.73 9.82
C LYS A 8 9.44 29.48 9.62
N LYS A 9 8.89 29.47 8.40
CA LYS A 9 7.55 30.01 8.11
C LYS A 9 6.53 29.31 9.01
N VAL A 10 6.00 30.02 10.00
CA VAL A 10 4.92 29.51 10.85
C VAL A 10 3.66 29.42 10.00
N THR A 11 3.24 28.21 9.64
CA THR A 11 2.01 28.00 8.86
C THR A 11 0.78 28.32 9.74
N SER A 12 -0.08 29.25 9.34
CA SER A 12 -1.27 29.60 10.13
C SER A 12 -2.29 28.44 10.21
N PRO A 13 -3.11 28.35 11.27
CA PRO A 13 -4.17 27.33 11.38
C PRO A 13 -5.15 27.34 10.19
N ASP A 14 -5.49 28.50 9.64
CA ASP A 14 -6.38 28.60 8.48
C ASP A 14 -5.72 28.07 7.20
N ALA A 15 -4.41 28.26 7.04
CA ALA A 15 -3.68 27.65 5.92
C ALA A 15 -3.66 26.12 6.03
N LEU A 16 -3.52 25.57 7.25
CA LEU A 16 -3.64 24.13 7.48
C LEU A 16 -5.04 23.62 7.17
N ALA A 17 -6.10 24.37 7.52
CA ALA A 17 -7.48 24.00 7.24
C ALA A 17 -7.74 23.83 5.74
N ARG A 18 -7.25 24.77 4.92
CA ARG A 18 -7.36 24.69 3.46
C ARG A 18 -6.65 23.46 2.89
N VAL A 19 -5.44 23.16 3.37
CA VAL A 19 -4.69 21.96 2.94
C VAL A 19 -5.43 20.68 3.36
N ALA A 20 -5.93 20.63 4.60
CA ALA A 20 -6.64 19.47 5.10
C ALA A 20 -7.93 19.21 4.33
N LYS A 21 -8.74 20.26 4.08
CA LYS A 21 -9.95 20.16 3.26
C LYS A 21 -9.66 19.66 1.84
N ARG A 22 -8.67 20.25 1.16
CA ARG A 22 -8.27 19.83 -0.18
C ARG A 22 -7.81 18.37 -0.21
N GLY A 23 -6.98 17.97 0.75
CA GLY A 23 -6.50 16.60 0.87
C GLY A 23 -7.63 15.59 1.11
N TYR A 24 -8.59 15.93 1.96
CA TYR A 24 -9.74 15.09 2.24
C TYR A 24 -10.65 14.92 1.03
N GLU A 25 -10.99 16.01 0.33
CA GLU A 25 -11.79 15.94 -0.90
C GLU A 25 -11.07 15.19 -2.02
N ARG A 26 -9.75 15.36 -2.13
CA ARG A 26 -8.93 14.58 -3.05
C ARG A 26 -9.01 13.10 -2.72
N SER A 27 -8.96 12.71 -1.45
CA SER A 27 -8.92 11.29 -1.07
C SER A 27 -10.16 10.48 -1.44
N LYS A 28 -11.27 11.13 -1.80
CA LYS A 28 -12.53 10.49 -2.18
C LYS A 28 -12.59 10.09 -3.67
N LYS A 29 -11.61 10.49 -4.49
CA LYS A 29 -11.71 10.41 -5.96
C LYS A 29 -11.19 9.11 -6.60
N GLY A 30 -10.36 8.35 -5.90
CA GLY A 30 -9.66 7.20 -6.48
C GLY A 30 -8.43 6.82 -5.67
N ARG A 31 -7.71 5.76 -6.08
CA ARG A 31 -6.59 5.20 -5.29
C ARG A 31 -5.42 6.16 -5.19
N THR A 32 -4.99 6.66 -6.34
CA THR A 32 -3.86 7.59 -6.45
C THR A 32 -4.15 8.87 -5.68
N GLU A 33 -5.38 9.36 -5.80
CA GLU A 33 -5.89 10.54 -5.11
C GLU A 33 -6.08 10.28 -3.61
N PHE A 34 -6.46 9.07 -3.21
CA PHE A 34 -6.49 8.64 -1.81
C PHE A 34 -5.12 8.75 -1.17
N LEU A 35 -4.07 8.20 -1.79
CA LEU A 35 -2.71 8.29 -1.26
C LEU A 35 -2.23 9.74 -1.21
N ALA A 36 -2.37 10.49 -2.31
CA ALA A 36 -1.97 11.88 -2.36
C ALA A 36 -2.72 12.73 -1.32
N GLY A 37 -4.04 12.56 -1.25
CA GLY A 37 -4.92 13.21 -0.27
C GLY A 37 -4.56 12.87 1.16
N THR A 38 -4.27 11.60 1.46
CA THR A 38 -3.80 11.13 2.78
C THR A 38 -2.54 11.86 3.21
N PHE A 39 -1.55 11.97 2.32
CA PHE A 39 -0.29 12.65 2.63
C PHE A 39 -0.38 14.18 2.62
N GLU A 40 -1.50 14.76 2.19
CA GLU A 40 -1.82 16.18 2.40
C GLU A 40 -2.56 16.41 3.72
N VAL A 41 -3.61 15.63 3.99
CA VAL A 41 -4.50 15.82 5.16
C VAL A 41 -3.85 15.40 6.47
N ALA A 42 -3.14 14.26 6.51
CA ALA A 42 -2.57 13.72 7.74
C ALA A 42 -1.55 14.67 8.39
N PRO A 43 -0.55 15.24 7.66
CA PRO A 43 0.37 16.20 8.25
C PRO A 43 -0.32 17.50 8.67
N ALA A 44 -1.36 17.93 7.95
CA ALA A 44 -2.13 19.12 8.30
C ALA A 44 -2.88 18.94 9.62
N LEU A 45 -3.56 17.80 9.79
CA LEU A 45 -4.24 17.41 11.03
C LEU A 45 -3.26 17.28 12.20
N SER A 46 -2.14 16.56 12.03
CA SER A 46 -1.13 16.41 13.08
C SER A 46 -0.54 17.75 13.51
N LYS A 47 -0.25 18.66 12.55
CA LYS A 47 0.24 20.02 12.86
C LYS A 47 -0.81 20.87 13.55
N ALA A 48 -2.06 20.83 13.10
CA ALA A 48 -3.15 21.58 13.71
C ALA A 48 -3.38 21.12 15.16
N ARG A 49 -3.37 19.80 15.39
CA ARG A 49 -3.48 19.22 16.72
C ARG A 49 -2.37 19.68 17.68
N LYS A 50 -1.13 19.81 17.20
CA LYS A 50 0.00 20.32 18.00
C LYS A 50 -0.05 21.83 18.26
N LYS A 51 -0.78 22.60 17.45
CA LYS A 51 -0.84 24.07 17.53
C LYS A 51 -2.01 24.58 18.35
N LEU A 52 -3.10 23.83 18.42
CA LEU A 52 -4.31 24.24 19.11
C LEU A 52 -4.24 23.78 20.58
N PRO A 53 -4.57 24.65 21.53
CA PRO A 53 -4.26 24.44 22.95
C PRO A 53 -5.18 23.41 23.64
N SER A 54 -6.37 23.15 23.07
CA SER A 54 -7.37 22.27 23.68
C SER A 54 -8.04 21.38 22.63
N ASP A 55 -8.69 20.33 23.13
CA ASP A 55 -9.47 19.39 22.31
C ASP A 55 -10.68 20.08 21.69
N GLN A 56 -11.32 20.98 22.44
CA GLN A 56 -12.44 21.79 21.94
C GLN A 56 -11.99 22.72 20.81
N ALA A 57 -10.86 23.44 20.98
CA ALA A 57 -10.36 24.32 19.92
C ALA A 57 -9.99 23.53 18.64
N PHE A 58 -9.46 22.32 18.79
CA PHE A 58 -9.21 21.43 17.66
C PHE A 58 -10.52 20.95 17.01
N HIS A 59 -11.54 20.63 17.79
CA HIS A 59 -12.87 20.27 17.29
C HIS A 59 -13.51 21.41 16.49
N ASP A 60 -13.49 22.63 17.02
CA ASP A 60 -14.03 23.81 16.35
C ASP A 60 -13.29 24.10 15.04
N TRP A 61 -11.96 23.89 15.04
CA TRP A 61 -11.15 24.00 13.84
C TRP A 61 -11.50 22.94 12.79
N ILE A 62 -11.80 21.70 13.17
CA ILE A 62 -12.29 20.65 12.25
C ILE A 62 -13.59 21.07 11.58
N ILE A 63 -14.54 21.62 12.36
CA ILE A 63 -15.81 22.14 11.84
C ILE A 63 -15.54 23.29 10.86
N LYS A 64 -14.74 24.28 11.26
CA LYS A 64 -14.38 25.44 10.41
C LYS A 64 -13.65 25.02 9.13
N ALA A 65 -12.83 23.98 9.19
CA ALA A 65 -12.14 23.42 8.04
C ALA A 65 -13.06 22.68 7.05
N GLY A 66 -14.33 22.45 7.40
CA GLY A 66 -15.27 21.69 6.57
C GLY A 66 -14.98 20.19 6.57
N LEU A 67 -14.45 19.67 7.68
CA LEU A 67 -14.10 18.25 7.85
C LEU A 67 -15.06 17.54 8.82
N ARG A 68 -16.29 18.05 8.95
CA ARG A 68 -17.29 17.53 9.89
C ARG A 68 -17.68 16.08 9.60
N ASP A 69 -17.69 15.71 8.32
CA ASP A 69 -18.07 14.36 7.87
C ASP A 69 -16.99 13.30 8.15
N MET A 70 -15.80 13.72 8.58
CA MET A 70 -14.73 12.81 8.96
C MET A 70 -15.00 12.21 10.34
N SER A 71 -15.07 10.88 10.39
CA SER A 71 -15.32 10.16 11.64
C SER A 71 -14.24 10.44 12.71
N LYS A 72 -14.57 10.20 13.99
CA LYS A 72 -13.60 10.40 15.09
C LYS A 72 -12.38 9.48 14.95
N ASP A 73 -12.60 8.22 14.56
CA ASP A 73 -11.53 7.23 14.41
C ASP A 73 -10.61 7.57 13.23
N ASP A 74 -11.18 8.04 12.12
CA ASP A 74 -10.39 8.45 10.95
C ASP A 74 -9.52 9.67 11.26
N ARG A 75 -10.05 10.62 12.02
CA ARG A 75 -9.27 11.76 12.54
C ARG A 75 -8.10 11.28 13.38
N ALA A 76 -8.33 10.35 14.31
CA ALA A 76 -7.28 9.78 15.14
C ALA A 76 -6.21 9.06 14.30
N ALA A 77 -6.64 8.22 13.36
CA ALA A 77 -5.76 7.50 12.46
C ALA A 77 -4.88 8.44 11.62
N LEU A 78 -5.46 9.50 11.05
CA LEU A 78 -4.72 10.49 10.27
C LEU A 78 -3.75 11.32 11.11
N ILE A 79 -4.07 11.62 12.38
CA ILE A 79 -3.13 12.30 13.29
C ILE A 79 -1.90 11.41 13.56
N ILE A 80 -2.11 10.10 13.74
CA ILE A 80 -1.02 9.12 13.90
C ILE A 80 -0.17 9.05 12.63
N ILE A 81 -0.81 8.87 11.46
CA ILE A 81 -0.14 8.85 10.15
C ILE A 81 0.68 10.12 9.94
N GLY A 82 0.11 11.29 10.25
CA GLY A 82 0.75 12.59 10.08
C GLY A 82 1.95 12.80 11.01
N SER A 83 1.97 12.10 12.15
CA SER A 83 3.11 12.10 13.07
C SER A 83 4.21 11.15 12.61
N ASN A 84 3.88 10.13 11.80
CA ASN A 84 4.77 9.05 11.37
C ASN A 84 4.76 8.85 9.83
N VAL A 85 4.86 9.94 9.06
CA VAL A 85 4.69 9.93 7.59
C VAL A 85 5.61 8.95 6.87
N LYS A 86 6.86 8.77 7.33
CA LYS A 86 7.81 7.83 6.73
C LYS A 86 7.32 6.38 6.83
N ALA A 87 6.86 5.97 8.01
CA ALA A 87 6.33 4.63 8.24
C ALA A 87 5.03 4.41 7.45
N ALA A 88 4.15 5.41 7.39
CA ALA A 88 2.94 5.32 6.57
C ALA A 88 3.24 5.18 5.07
N ARG A 89 4.26 5.90 4.55
CA ARG A 89 4.71 5.71 3.15
C ARG A 89 5.24 4.31 2.89
N LYS A 90 5.97 3.73 3.85
CA LYS A 90 6.43 2.34 3.76
C LYS A 90 5.24 1.38 3.74
N TYR A 91 4.29 1.53 4.67
CA TYR A 91 3.08 0.71 4.74
C TYR A 91 2.30 0.69 3.42
N PHE A 92 1.98 1.85 2.84
CA PHE A 92 1.22 1.90 1.59
C PHE A 92 2.00 1.42 0.36
N ARG A 93 3.33 1.43 0.42
CA ARG A 93 4.16 0.82 -0.63
C ARG A 93 4.13 -0.71 -0.55
N GLU A 94 4.18 -1.25 0.66
CA GLU A 94 4.14 -2.69 0.92
C GLU A 94 2.73 -3.28 0.79
N ASN A 95 1.69 -2.44 0.86
CA ASN A 95 0.29 -2.85 0.81
C ASN A 95 -0.45 -1.99 -0.25
N PRO A 96 -0.25 -2.26 -1.55
CA PRO A 96 -0.79 -1.45 -2.63
C PRO A 96 -2.32 -1.42 -2.64
N ASP A 97 -2.97 -2.48 -2.15
CA ASP A 97 -4.43 -2.61 -2.12
C ASP A 97 -5.07 -2.06 -0.83
N ALA A 98 -4.28 -1.48 0.08
CA ALA A 98 -4.81 -0.93 1.33
C ALA A 98 -5.47 0.46 1.14
N TRP A 99 -6.78 0.54 1.40
CA TRP A 99 -7.60 1.77 1.37
C TRP A 99 -8.03 2.28 2.76
N SER A 100 -7.39 1.82 3.83
CA SER A 100 -7.80 2.15 5.19
C SER A 100 -6.75 2.96 5.93
N TRP A 101 -7.13 4.19 6.34
CA TRP A 101 -6.33 4.97 7.27
C TRP A 101 -6.15 4.26 8.60
N ARG A 102 -7.18 3.55 9.08
CA ARG A 102 -7.16 2.88 10.38
C ARG A 102 -6.16 1.72 10.40
N LEU A 103 -6.15 0.88 9.36
CA LEU A 103 -5.17 -0.22 9.24
C LEU A 103 -3.74 0.31 9.16
N CYS A 104 -3.53 1.38 8.37
CA CYS A 104 -2.23 2.04 8.30
C CYS A 104 -1.82 2.58 9.68
N ALA A 105 -2.71 3.29 10.37
CA ALA A 105 -2.43 3.84 11.70
C ALA A 105 -2.12 2.75 12.72
N GLN A 106 -2.86 1.63 12.73
CA GLN A 106 -2.58 0.49 13.59
C GLN A 106 -1.19 -0.09 13.34
N SER A 107 -0.81 -0.31 12.08
CA SER A 107 0.52 -0.80 11.71
C SER A 107 1.63 0.16 12.14
N VAL A 108 1.41 1.46 11.92
CA VAL A 108 2.40 2.52 12.21
C VAL A 108 2.52 2.83 13.72
N SER A 109 1.46 2.59 14.49
CA SER A 109 1.46 2.75 15.95
C SER A 109 2.11 1.59 16.70
N GLN A 110 2.26 0.42 16.09
CA GLN A 110 2.94 -0.68 16.76
C GLN A 110 4.42 -0.34 16.92
N PRO A 111 5.01 -0.50 18.12
CA PRO A 111 6.46 -0.43 18.27
C PRO A 111 7.04 -1.47 17.31
N ALA A 112 8.08 -1.09 16.56
CA ALA A 112 8.75 -2.01 15.65
C ALA A 112 9.06 -3.28 16.43
N LYS A 113 8.35 -4.38 16.13
CA LYS A 113 8.73 -5.68 16.67
C LYS A 113 10.18 -5.85 16.24
N PRO A 114 11.13 -6.07 17.18
CA PRO A 114 12.51 -6.26 16.80
C PRO A 114 12.51 -7.36 15.76
N THR A 115 12.94 -7.03 14.54
CA THR A 115 13.16 -8.01 13.50
C THR A 115 14.14 -8.99 14.10
N ALA A 116 13.67 -10.18 14.48
CA ALA A 116 14.55 -11.24 14.88
C ALA A 116 15.44 -11.49 13.66
N SER A 117 16.68 -10.99 13.71
CA SER A 117 17.72 -11.37 12.76
C SER A 117 17.80 -12.89 12.86
N ARG A 118 17.18 -13.57 11.91
CA ARG A 118 17.26 -15.01 11.79
C ARG A 118 18.70 -15.30 11.43
N VAL A 119 19.52 -15.57 12.45
CA VAL A 119 20.87 -16.08 12.28
C VAL A 119 20.71 -17.44 11.62
N LEU A 120 20.89 -17.49 10.30
CA LEU A 120 21.09 -18.74 9.60
C LEU A 120 22.44 -19.26 10.06
N ASN A 121 22.45 -20.19 11.02
CA ASN A 121 23.60 -21.02 11.29
C ASN A 121 23.82 -21.88 10.03
N ILE A 122 24.69 -21.41 9.15
CA ILE A 122 25.27 -22.24 8.09
C ILE A 122 26.35 -23.07 8.80
N PRO A 123 26.20 -24.39 8.94
CA PRO A 123 27.28 -25.23 9.45
C PRO A 123 28.42 -25.22 8.41
N VAL A 124 29.45 -24.42 8.66
CA VAL A 124 30.71 -24.51 7.93
C VAL A 124 31.44 -25.76 8.43
N ARG A 125 31.38 -26.82 7.63
CA ARG A 125 32.15 -28.05 7.84
C ARG A 125 33.63 -27.71 7.56
N MET A 126 34.39 -27.36 8.61
CA MET A 126 35.83 -27.16 8.49
C MET A 126 36.53 -28.52 8.40
N GLU A 127 36.90 -28.92 7.18
CA GLU A 127 37.99 -29.87 7.01
C GLU A 127 39.31 -29.10 7.13
N THR A 128 39.93 -29.18 8.31
CA THR A 128 41.32 -28.77 8.51
C THR A 128 42.23 -29.73 7.75
N ARG A 129 42.66 -29.33 6.54
CA ARG A 129 43.86 -29.88 5.93
C ARG A 129 45.03 -28.95 6.21
N THR A 130 45.83 -29.35 7.19
CA THR A 130 47.16 -28.83 7.44
C THR A 130 48.03 -29.07 6.20
N ILE A 131 48.48 -28.01 5.54
CA ILE A 131 49.57 -28.08 4.57
C ILE A 131 50.67 -27.15 5.08
N VAL A 132 51.83 -27.74 5.34
CA VAL A 132 53.03 -27.10 5.86
C VAL A 132 53.89 -26.60 4.69
N ALA A 133 54.13 -25.28 4.69
CA ALA A 133 55.29 -24.55 4.11
C ALA A 133 55.53 -24.61 2.57
N PRO A 134 56.35 -23.72 1.97
CA PRO A 134 57.19 -22.66 2.56
C PRO A 134 56.99 -21.25 1.99
N VAL A 135 57.60 -20.30 2.70
CA VAL A 135 57.72 -18.88 2.38
C VAL A 135 58.53 -18.65 1.10
N TYR A 136 57.99 -17.87 0.17
CA TYR A 136 58.77 -17.17 -0.86
C TYR A 136 58.18 -15.77 -1.09
N SER A 137 58.94 -14.75 -0.71
CA SER A 137 58.70 -13.35 -1.06
C SER A 137 59.19 -13.10 -2.49
N LYS A 138 58.33 -12.56 -3.37
CA LYS A 138 58.79 -11.86 -4.58
C LYS A 138 57.85 -10.68 -4.93
N LYS A 139 58.48 -9.58 -5.31
CA LYS A 139 57.95 -8.22 -5.52
C LYS A 139 57.03 -8.07 -6.74
N VAL A 140 56.02 -7.20 -6.56
CA VAL A 140 55.46 -6.16 -7.45
C VAL A 140 55.30 -6.48 -8.95
N GLU A 141 54.05 -6.48 -9.42
CA GLU A 141 53.68 -5.84 -10.70
C GLU A 141 52.17 -5.51 -10.74
N GLU A 142 51.85 -4.31 -11.20
CA GLU A 142 50.55 -3.65 -11.17
C GLU A 142 49.87 -3.77 -12.55
N ALA A 143 48.63 -4.30 -12.62
CA ALA A 143 47.74 -4.16 -13.78
C ALA A 143 46.27 -4.54 -13.43
N PRO A 144 45.30 -4.12 -14.25
CA PRO A 144 44.26 -3.10 -14.00
C PRO A 144 43.03 -3.61 -13.20
N PRO A 145 42.10 -2.74 -12.75
CA PRO A 145 40.89 -3.20 -12.07
C PRO A 145 40.03 -4.09 -12.98
N VAL A 146 39.86 -5.35 -12.57
CA VAL A 146 38.94 -6.30 -13.19
C VAL A 146 37.52 -5.80 -12.98
N VAL A 147 36.88 -5.42 -14.09
CA VAL A 147 35.44 -5.19 -14.18
C VAL A 147 34.74 -6.55 -14.01
N ILE A 148 34.24 -6.84 -12.81
CA ILE A 148 33.36 -7.99 -12.61
C ILE A 148 31.94 -7.54 -12.98
N ARG A 149 31.54 -7.83 -14.22
CA ARG A 149 30.13 -8.03 -14.57
C ARG A 149 29.82 -9.52 -14.45
N PRO A 150 28.81 -9.92 -13.67
CA PRO A 150 28.05 -11.12 -13.96
C PRO A 150 26.80 -10.72 -14.77
N SER A 151 26.75 -11.27 -15.96
CA SER A 151 25.64 -11.27 -16.90
C SER A 151 24.46 -12.11 -16.39
N TYR A 152 23.28 -11.71 -16.85
CA TYR A 152 21.96 -12.32 -16.78
C TYR A 152 21.87 -13.85 -16.75
N GLY A 153 20.83 -14.35 -16.05
CA GLY A 153 20.15 -15.58 -16.43
C GLY A 153 19.49 -16.34 -15.27
N ALA A 154 18.25 -15.96 -14.91
CA ALA A 154 17.16 -16.91 -14.60
C ALA A 154 15.87 -16.10 -14.39
N THR A 155 15.08 -16.01 -15.46
CA THR A 155 13.66 -15.68 -15.46
C THR A 155 12.93 -16.62 -14.49
N VAL A 156 12.38 -16.08 -13.42
CA VAL A 156 11.19 -16.66 -12.82
C VAL A 156 10.04 -15.89 -13.44
N GLU A 157 9.39 -16.53 -14.40
CA GLU A 157 8.06 -16.13 -14.86
C GLU A 157 7.14 -16.17 -13.64
N GLU A 158 6.90 -15.00 -13.04
CA GLU A 158 5.76 -14.79 -12.16
C GLU A 158 4.52 -14.71 -13.06
N GLU A 159 3.95 -15.88 -13.34
CA GLU A 159 2.60 -15.99 -13.90
C GLU A 159 1.61 -15.24 -12.98
N PRO A 160 0.66 -14.50 -13.54
CA PRO A 160 0.12 -13.29 -12.93
C PRO A 160 -1.05 -13.59 -12.00
N HIS A 161 -1.44 -12.58 -11.21
CA HIS A 161 -2.66 -12.49 -10.39
C HIS A 161 -4.00 -12.70 -11.15
N GLN A 162 -3.97 -13.25 -12.36
CA GLN A 162 -5.14 -13.60 -13.18
C GLN A 162 -5.96 -14.76 -12.58
N THR A 163 -5.35 -15.69 -11.84
CA THR A 163 -6.05 -16.87 -11.30
C THR A 163 -7.15 -16.52 -10.32
N GLY A 164 -7.00 -15.46 -9.51
CA GLY A 164 -8.02 -15.02 -8.55
C GLY A 164 -9.25 -14.40 -9.24
N VAL A 165 -9.01 -13.53 -10.23
CA VAL A 165 -10.08 -12.83 -10.95
C VAL A 165 -10.82 -13.80 -11.87
N VAL A 166 -10.10 -14.69 -12.58
CA VAL A 166 -10.70 -15.72 -13.42
C VAL A 166 -11.53 -16.71 -12.59
N ALA A 167 -11.05 -17.11 -11.41
CA ALA A 167 -11.82 -17.94 -10.50
C ALA A 167 -13.08 -17.22 -9.96
N ALA A 168 -12.99 -15.92 -9.70
CA ALA A 168 -14.13 -15.12 -9.26
C ALA A 168 -15.19 -14.95 -10.36
N VAL A 169 -14.76 -14.71 -11.60
CA VAL A 169 -15.64 -14.63 -12.78
C VAL A 169 -16.30 -15.98 -13.06
N GLN A 170 -15.54 -17.08 -13.03
CA GLN A 170 -16.10 -18.42 -13.20
C GLN A 170 -17.12 -18.75 -12.10
N ALA A 171 -16.82 -18.41 -10.84
CA ALA A 171 -17.75 -18.58 -9.72
C ALA A 171 -19.05 -17.80 -9.91
N MET A 172 -18.98 -16.60 -10.51
CA MET A 172 -20.16 -15.80 -10.81
C MET A 172 -20.97 -16.34 -12.00
N ILE A 173 -20.32 -16.94 -12.99
CA ILE A 173 -21.00 -17.61 -14.11
C ILE A 173 -21.73 -18.88 -13.61
N ASP A 174 -21.05 -19.69 -12.79
CA ASP A 174 -21.64 -20.87 -12.13
C ASP A 174 -22.79 -20.47 -11.17
N ALA A 175 -22.64 -19.30 -10.53
CA ALA A 175 -23.68 -18.71 -9.70
C ALA A 175 -24.85 -18.14 -10.49
N ALA A 176 -24.64 -17.52 -11.65
CA ALA A 176 -25.70 -16.97 -12.49
C ALA A 176 -26.57 -18.08 -13.11
N SER A 177 -26.00 -19.27 -13.26
CA SER A 177 -26.73 -20.49 -13.61
C SER A 177 -27.47 -21.12 -12.41
N SER A 178 -27.25 -20.61 -11.19
CA SER A 178 -28.00 -20.95 -9.97
C SER A 178 -28.91 -19.78 -9.55
N THR A 179 -30.22 -20.00 -9.51
CA THR A 179 -31.22 -18.91 -9.37
C THR A 179 -31.23 -18.18 -8.00
N THR A 180 -30.27 -18.41 -7.10
CA THR A 180 -30.31 -17.87 -5.74
C THR A 180 -28.97 -17.38 -5.22
N THR A 181 -28.99 -16.21 -4.57
CA THR A 181 -27.85 -15.61 -3.83
C THR A 181 -27.27 -16.54 -2.76
N ALA A 182 -28.07 -17.47 -2.24
CA ALA A 182 -27.66 -18.49 -1.28
C ALA A 182 -26.67 -19.51 -1.87
N ALA A 183 -26.84 -19.90 -3.14
CA ALA A 183 -25.95 -20.84 -3.82
C ALA A 183 -24.55 -20.23 -4.07
N VAL A 184 -24.51 -18.93 -4.41
CA VAL A 184 -23.25 -18.16 -4.55
C VAL A 184 -22.49 -18.12 -3.23
N ALA A 185 -23.18 -17.79 -2.14
CA ALA A 185 -22.59 -17.76 -0.82
C ALA A 185 -22.11 -19.15 -0.34
N ALA A 186 -22.81 -20.22 -0.71
CA ALA A 186 -22.42 -21.60 -0.39
C ALA A 186 -21.17 -22.05 -1.17
N TYR A 187 -21.08 -21.71 -2.46
CA TYR A 187 -19.91 -21.99 -3.31
C TYR A 187 -18.63 -21.35 -2.74
N TRP A 188 -18.71 -20.07 -2.33
CA TRP A 188 -17.55 -19.38 -1.78
C TRP A 188 -17.10 -19.95 -0.43
N ARG A 189 -18.03 -20.44 0.40
CA ARG A 189 -17.69 -21.12 1.66
C ARG A 189 -17.01 -22.48 1.47
N THR A 190 -17.28 -23.18 0.37
CA THR A 190 -16.78 -24.55 0.16
C THR A 190 -15.51 -24.61 -0.68
N ARG A 191 -15.30 -23.68 -1.63
CA ARG A 191 -14.15 -23.71 -2.55
C ARG A 191 -13.02 -22.74 -2.21
N SER A 192 -13.27 -21.67 -1.46
CA SER A 192 -12.22 -20.73 -1.04
C SER A 192 -12.15 -20.74 0.48
N ALA A 193 -11.29 -21.60 1.02
CA ALA A 193 -11.08 -21.73 2.47
C ALA A 193 -10.49 -20.46 3.12
N GLU A 194 -10.16 -19.43 2.33
CA GLU A 194 -9.51 -18.23 2.80
C GLU A 194 -10.21 -16.98 2.27
N HIS A 195 -11.07 -16.43 3.13
CA HIS A 195 -11.62 -15.06 3.06
C HIS A 195 -12.78 -14.85 2.08
N LEU A 196 -13.90 -14.41 2.65
CA LEU A 196 -15.01 -13.82 1.89
C LEU A 196 -14.50 -12.61 1.09
N PRO A 197 -14.87 -12.47 -0.20
CA PRO A 197 -14.43 -11.34 -1.00
C PRO A 197 -14.92 -10.02 -0.38
N SER A 198 -14.10 -8.98 -0.45
CA SER A 198 -14.46 -7.66 0.03
C SER A 198 -15.63 -7.09 -0.79
N SER A 199 -16.41 -6.17 -0.20
CA SER A 199 -17.51 -5.53 -0.93
C SER A 199 -17.06 -4.81 -2.20
N ASP A 200 -15.80 -4.36 -2.26
CA ASP A 200 -15.26 -3.70 -3.44
C ASP A 200 -14.87 -4.72 -4.52
N GLN A 201 -14.32 -5.88 -4.14
CA GLN A 201 -14.08 -6.99 -5.06
C GLN A 201 -15.38 -7.48 -5.70
N VAL A 202 -16.47 -7.57 -4.92
CA VAL A 202 -17.80 -7.90 -5.44
C VAL A 202 -18.32 -6.83 -6.40
N ARG A 203 -18.07 -5.54 -6.12
CA ARG A 203 -18.49 -4.44 -6.99
C ARG A 203 -17.70 -4.41 -8.30
N GLU A 204 -16.38 -4.63 -8.24
CA GLU A 204 -15.50 -4.71 -9.41
C GLU A 204 -15.89 -5.89 -10.30
N ALA A 205 -16.09 -7.06 -9.69
CA ALA A 205 -16.65 -8.24 -10.34
C ALA A 205 -17.96 -7.96 -11.10
N ALA A 206 -18.90 -7.26 -10.47
CA ALA A 206 -20.17 -6.88 -11.11
C ALA A 206 -19.98 -5.96 -12.32
N GLN A 207 -19.02 -5.03 -12.25
CA GLN A 207 -18.70 -4.14 -13.38
C GLN A 207 -18.12 -4.91 -14.57
N TRP A 208 -17.25 -5.90 -14.33
CA TRP A 208 -16.72 -6.76 -15.38
C TRP A 208 -17.80 -7.57 -16.09
N LEU A 209 -18.79 -8.09 -15.33
CA LEU A 209 -19.93 -8.80 -15.92
C LEU A 209 -20.80 -7.89 -16.78
N ASP A 210 -21.05 -6.66 -16.33
CA ASP A 210 -21.80 -5.67 -17.10
C ASP A 210 -21.07 -5.28 -18.40
N MET A 211 -19.75 -5.11 -18.34
CA MET A 211 -18.93 -4.89 -19.55
C MET A 211 -18.98 -6.07 -20.52
N LEU A 212 -18.95 -7.30 -20.02
CA LEU A 212 -19.04 -8.51 -20.84
C LEU A 212 -20.42 -8.62 -21.51
N ALA A 213 -21.50 -8.35 -20.77
CA ALA A 213 -22.86 -8.36 -21.31
C ALA A 213 -23.00 -7.35 -22.46
N ASN A 214 -22.54 -6.11 -22.25
CA ASN A 214 -22.53 -5.08 -23.28
C ASN A 214 -21.70 -5.47 -24.51
N ALA A 215 -20.55 -6.14 -24.32
CA ALA A 215 -19.72 -6.59 -25.43
C ALA A 215 -20.41 -7.67 -26.28
N LEU A 216 -21.15 -8.59 -25.64
CA LEU A 216 -21.92 -9.63 -26.32
C LEU A 216 -23.10 -9.04 -27.11
N ASP A 217 -23.80 -8.06 -26.57
CA ASP A 217 -24.89 -7.36 -27.27
C ASP A 217 -24.38 -6.65 -28.54
N ILE A 218 -23.22 -5.99 -28.44
CA ILE A 218 -22.56 -5.35 -29.59
C ILE A 218 -22.21 -6.38 -30.67
N ASP A 219 -21.71 -7.56 -30.28
CA ASP A 219 -21.35 -8.61 -31.24
C ASP A 219 -22.58 -9.21 -31.93
N GLN A 220 -23.67 -9.45 -31.20
CA GLN A 220 -24.95 -9.90 -31.76
C GLN A 220 -25.52 -8.91 -32.78
N HIS A 221 -25.46 -7.60 -32.47
CA HIS A 221 -25.91 -6.57 -33.40
C HIS A 221 -25.06 -6.53 -34.68
N LYS A 222 -23.74 -6.76 -34.59
CA LYS A 222 -22.87 -6.85 -35.77
C LYS A 222 -23.19 -8.05 -36.65
N GLN A 223 -23.49 -9.20 -36.06
CA GLN A 223 -23.84 -10.41 -36.81
C GLN A 223 -25.19 -10.30 -37.54
N LEU A 224 -26.14 -9.51 -37.02
CA LEU A 224 -27.43 -9.28 -37.66
C LEU A 224 -27.40 -8.21 -38.76
N SER A 225 -26.32 -7.43 -38.84
CA SER A 225 -26.12 -6.38 -39.86
C SER A 225 -25.32 -6.83 -41.08
N HIS A 226 -24.95 -8.11 -41.15
CA HIS A 226 -24.29 -8.77 -42.28
C HIS A 226 -25.22 -9.82 -42.89
#